data_AF-A0A078B0S8-F1
#
_entry.id   AF-A0A078B0S8-F1
#
_cell.length_a   1.000
_cell.length_b   1.000
_cell.length_c   1.000
_cell.angle_alpha   90.00
_cell.angle_beta   90.00
_cell.angle_gamma   90.00
#
_symmetry.space_group_name_H-M   'P 1'
#
loop_
_entity.id
_entity.type
_entity.pdbx_description
1 polymer ?
#
loop_
_entity_poly.entity_id
_entity_poly.type
_entity_poly.pdbx_seq_one_letter_code
_entity_poly.pdbx_strand_id
1 'polypeptide(L)'
;MQIDDFNLQLLKIVKTKSNLTELSISNGINLNSLGLAINAIDSNIEISRSQFQDLKSLGGSSILHRSSLDEMVVYNLTLIQSNFTRGLALDKGGHILIDNSNLFINESLLEYGNNFTENEAGKSGGGIFYDLYRPINLENNLYLNNSAQYGNDFASYGYKLKILNQDTTFLSQLISGGLLSSKSLQLGIFDQDQQLINTDNKSQLFLSSYSDGLSVSGNTLFEAVKGIFYVKDVLLVGQPSSKFQIKALTPNGIDVKSIKQFDQNFDSALIISLRFRECYPGEVLIENKCFQCIKGTYSLSVENQTCKPCPVHIKCDGGNLTLVDNNFWRSSTNTIQVYQCPKVDVCLQFLIQIIFKEEDNIQNVRKDMKENCALNVLKIQMENIMQEALTHKKTKEKQSSNPFVENPYKLLPGINDGKRVLVKLALKSFNFSRVLFYWWTRFFEDLII
;
A
#
# COMPACT_ATOMS: atom_id res chain seq x y z
N MET A 1 -3.98 46.02 36.43
CA MET A 1 -3.99 47.24 35.59
C MET A 1 -5.06 47.04 34.52
N GLN A 2 -5.95 48.01 34.31
CA GLN A 2 -7.01 47.92 33.28
C GLN A 2 -6.73 48.91 32.16
N ILE A 3 -6.74 48.42 30.91
CA ILE A 3 -6.53 49.23 29.70
C ILE A 3 -7.55 48.79 28.66
N ASP A 4 -8.36 49.75 28.18
CA ASP A 4 -9.41 49.52 27.19
C ASP A 4 -9.27 50.53 26.03
N ASP A 5 -9.75 50.15 24.85
CA ASP A 5 -9.84 50.98 23.63
C ASP A 5 -8.53 51.66 23.19
N PHE A 6 -7.70 50.90 22.48
CA PHE A 6 -6.40 51.39 22.02
C PHE A 6 -6.07 50.93 20.59
N ASN A 7 -5.25 51.70 19.87
CA ASN A 7 -4.86 51.40 18.49
C ASN A 7 -3.35 51.38 18.26
N LEU A 8 -2.56 51.49 19.33
CA LEU A 8 -1.11 51.42 19.31
C LEU A 8 -0.65 50.26 20.18
N GLN A 9 0.56 49.77 19.91
CA GLN A 9 1.18 48.77 20.77
C GLN A 9 1.35 49.31 22.20
N LEU A 10 0.87 48.59 23.20
CA LEU A 10 0.87 49.07 24.58
C LEU A 10 2.24 48.92 25.27
N LEU A 11 2.77 47.70 25.30
CA LEU A 11 3.98 47.38 26.03
C LEU A 11 5.05 46.80 25.11
N LYS A 12 6.22 47.46 25.08
CA LYS A 12 7.44 46.92 24.47
C LYS A 12 8.46 46.61 25.56
N ILE A 13 8.77 45.32 25.72
CA ILE A 13 9.60 44.80 26.82
C ILE A 13 10.86 44.22 26.18
N VAL A 14 12.02 44.80 26.48
CA VAL A 14 13.30 44.42 25.84
C VAL A 14 14.37 44.10 26.87
N LYS A 15 15.04 42.95 26.73
CA LYS A 15 16.21 42.56 27.53
C LYS A 15 16.00 42.68 29.03
N THR A 16 14.83 42.26 29.52
CA THR A 16 14.46 42.39 30.93
C THR A 16 13.74 41.15 31.47
N LYS A 17 13.63 41.09 32.80
CA LYS A 17 12.76 40.16 33.51
C LYS A 17 11.55 40.92 34.03
N SER A 18 10.35 40.46 33.72
CA SER A 18 9.12 41.14 34.13
C SER A 18 8.07 40.14 34.62
N ASN A 19 7.33 40.53 35.66
CA ASN A 19 6.16 39.79 36.13
C ASN A 19 4.93 40.68 35.97
N LEU A 20 3.97 40.20 35.19
CA LEU A 20 2.74 40.89 34.86
C LEU A 20 1.58 40.11 35.46
N THR A 21 1.06 40.60 36.58
CA THR A 21 -0.02 39.96 37.32
C THR A 21 -1.29 40.79 37.21
N GLU A 22 -2.44 40.13 37.03
CA GLU A 22 -3.76 40.80 37.11
C GLU A 22 -3.88 41.97 36.13
N LEU A 23 -3.42 41.75 34.89
CA LEU A 23 -3.69 42.64 33.77
C LEU A 23 -5.09 42.37 33.22
N SER A 24 -5.80 43.42 32.84
CA SER A 24 -7.01 43.35 32.05
C SER A 24 -6.84 44.29 30.85
N ILE A 25 -6.70 43.72 29.65
CA ILE A 25 -6.46 44.48 28.42
C ILE A 25 -7.54 44.12 27.41
N SER A 26 -8.30 45.11 26.92
CA SER A 26 -9.39 44.85 25.99
C SER A 26 -9.55 45.86 24.86
N ASN A 27 -10.30 45.48 23.82
CA ASN A 27 -10.73 46.33 22.70
C ASN A 27 -9.60 47.02 21.91
N GLY A 28 -8.46 46.37 21.80
CA GLY A 28 -7.31 46.87 21.03
C GLY A 28 -7.42 46.54 19.54
N ILE A 29 -7.15 47.49 18.64
CA ILE A 29 -7.12 47.24 17.19
C ILE A 29 -5.89 47.88 16.53
N ASN A 30 -4.99 47.05 16.03
CA ASN A 30 -3.90 47.48 15.15
C ASN A 30 -3.44 46.35 14.22
N LEU A 31 -4.04 46.29 13.03
CA LEU A 31 -3.84 45.25 12.01
C LEU A 31 -2.44 45.28 11.34
N ASN A 32 -1.59 46.24 11.70
CA ASN A 32 -0.22 46.36 11.21
C ASN A 32 0.81 45.94 12.26
N SER A 33 0.38 45.59 13.47
CA SER A 33 1.26 45.27 14.60
C SER A 33 1.30 43.78 14.90
N LEU A 34 2.44 43.32 15.42
CA LEU A 34 2.60 41.99 16.02
C LEU A 34 2.76 42.14 17.53
N GLY A 35 1.99 41.38 18.31
CA GLY A 35 1.97 41.54 19.77
C GLY A 35 1.43 42.91 20.16
N LEU A 36 0.13 43.11 19.96
CA LEU A 36 -0.50 44.41 20.14
C LEU A 36 -0.51 44.85 21.62
N ALA A 37 -0.84 43.96 22.55
CA ALA A 37 -0.76 44.28 23.97
C ALA A 37 0.69 44.24 24.47
N ILE A 38 1.42 43.17 24.16
CA ILE A 38 2.77 42.92 24.66
C ILE A 38 3.65 42.48 23.50
N ASN A 39 4.75 43.18 23.29
CA ASN A 39 5.83 42.79 22.39
C ASN A 39 7.13 42.69 23.17
N ALA A 40 7.50 41.45 23.41
CA ALA A 40 8.61 41.06 24.23
C ALA A 40 9.76 40.57 23.34
N ILE A 41 10.92 41.18 23.50
CA ILE A 41 12.14 40.83 22.77
C ILE A 41 13.21 40.52 23.79
N ASP A 42 13.81 39.35 23.70
CA ASP A 42 14.93 38.93 24.56
C ASP A 42 14.62 39.08 26.05
N SER A 43 13.39 38.79 26.47
CA SER A 43 12.89 39.08 27.82
C SER A 43 12.34 37.82 28.49
N ASN A 44 12.57 37.66 29.78
CA ASN A 44 11.90 36.62 30.56
C ASN A 44 10.63 37.20 31.18
N ILE A 45 9.46 36.76 30.71
CA ILE A 45 8.18 37.32 31.13
C ILE A 45 7.34 36.25 31.77
N GLU A 46 6.79 36.55 32.95
CA GLU A 46 5.73 35.78 33.57
C GLU A 46 4.43 36.58 33.50
N ILE A 47 3.37 35.98 32.98
CA ILE A 47 2.02 36.54 32.96
C ILE A 47 1.12 35.63 33.78
N SER A 48 0.50 36.19 34.82
CA SER A 48 -0.40 35.42 35.68
C SER A 48 -1.73 36.12 35.93
N ARG A 49 -2.80 35.31 36.05
CA ARG A 49 -4.16 35.76 36.39
C ARG A 49 -4.63 36.97 35.58
N SER A 50 -4.28 36.99 34.29
CA SER A 50 -4.53 38.14 33.41
C SER A 50 -5.60 37.82 32.38
N GLN A 51 -6.28 38.85 31.87
CA GLN A 51 -7.34 38.77 30.88
C GLN A 51 -6.98 39.61 29.65
N PHE A 52 -7.05 38.98 28.49
CA PHE A 52 -6.91 39.61 27.18
C PHE A 52 -8.15 39.34 26.35
N GLN A 53 -8.78 40.40 25.85
CA GLN A 53 -10.10 40.26 25.24
C GLN A 53 -10.29 41.20 24.04
N ASP A 54 -10.94 40.71 22.98
CA ASP A 54 -11.37 41.53 21.85
C ASP A 54 -10.21 42.32 21.19
N LEU A 55 -9.05 41.65 21.03
CA LEU A 55 -7.83 42.25 20.45
C LEU A 55 -7.67 41.85 18.98
N LYS A 56 -7.27 42.78 18.12
CA LYS A 56 -7.11 42.55 16.67
C LYS A 56 -5.76 43.03 16.16
N SER A 57 -4.96 42.14 15.59
CA SER A 57 -3.61 42.47 15.08
C SER A 57 -3.23 41.72 13.80
N LEU A 58 -2.01 41.96 13.28
CA LEU A 58 -1.45 41.17 12.19
C LEU A 58 -1.16 39.72 12.63
N GLY A 59 -0.69 39.54 13.86
CA GLY A 59 -0.27 38.26 14.42
C GLY A 59 0.01 38.39 15.92
N GLY A 60 -0.36 37.39 16.71
CA GLY A 60 -0.30 37.50 18.18
C GLY A 60 -1.11 38.69 18.67
N SER A 61 -2.45 38.64 18.63
CA SER A 61 -3.26 39.82 18.99
C SER A 61 -3.05 40.32 20.41
N SER A 62 -2.60 39.46 21.33
CA SER A 62 -2.10 39.89 22.63
C SER A 62 -0.59 40.00 22.64
N ILE A 63 0.10 38.89 22.40
CA ILE A 63 1.50 38.71 22.77
C ILE A 63 2.30 38.30 21.56
N LEU A 64 3.36 39.06 21.28
CA LEU A 64 4.53 38.60 20.53
C LEU A 64 5.65 38.39 21.53
N HIS A 65 6.23 37.19 21.54
CA HIS A 65 7.43 36.91 22.30
C HIS A 65 8.51 36.38 21.36
N ARG A 66 9.65 37.09 21.30
CA ARG A 66 10.75 36.77 20.40
C ARG A 66 12.08 36.70 21.13
N SER A 67 12.93 35.75 20.74
CA SER A 67 14.36 35.81 21.06
C SER A 67 15.21 36.04 19.80
N SER A 68 16.26 36.82 19.95
CA SER A 68 17.28 37.02 18.93
C SER A 68 18.13 35.76 18.82
N LEU A 69 18.34 35.29 17.59
CA LEU A 69 19.20 34.14 17.32
C LEU A 69 20.68 34.45 17.54
N ASP A 70 21.07 35.73 17.61
CA ASP A 70 22.47 36.15 17.71
C ASP A 70 23.12 35.80 19.05
N GLU A 71 22.33 35.73 20.13
CA GLU A 71 22.87 35.60 21.49
C GLU A 71 22.97 34.14 21.97
N MET A 72 22.46 33.15 21.20
CA MET A 72 22.30 31.75 21.66
C MET A 72 21.56 31.61 23.02
N VAL A 73 20.90 32.68 23.48
CA VAL A 73 20.10 32.70 24.71
C VAL A 73 18.64 32.60 24.32
N VAL A 74 17.97 31.57 24.81
CA VAL A 74 16.52 31.40 24.64
C VAL A 74 15.83 32.00 25.85
N TYR A 75 14.91 32.94 25.60
CA TYR A 75 14.14 33.58 26.64
C TYR A 75 12.78 32.93 26.82
N ASN A 76 12.22 33.10 28.00
CA ASN A 76 11.06 32.33 28.46
C ASN A 76 9.84 33.24 28.65
N LEU A 77 8.73 32.89 28.00
CA LEU A 77 7.39 33.35 28.37
C LEU A 77 6.72 32.29 29.23
N THR A 78 6.27 32.65 30.43
CA THR A 78 5.52 31.77 31.33
C THR A 78 4.08 32.27 31.46
N LEU A 79 3.10 31.40 31.23
CA LEU A 79 1.67 31.72 31.36
C LEU A 79 1.02 30.90 32.48
N ILE A 80 0.31 31.59 33.37
CA ILE A 80 -0.34 30.99 34.54
C ILE A 80 -1.77 31.52 34.66
N GLN A 81 -2.77 30.64 34.61
CA GLN A 81 -4.18 30.96 34.90
C GLN A 81 -4.69 32.23 34.19
N SER A 82 -4.33 32.44 32.93
CA SER A 82 -4.71 33.61 32.15
C SER A 82 -5.79 33.27 31.11
N ASN A 83 -6.60 34.26 30.76
CA ASN A 83 -7.72 34.11 29.86
C ASN A 83 -7.51 34.94 28.58
N PHE A 84 -7.71 34.30 27.44
CA PHE A 84 -7.46 34.82 26.09
C PHE A 84 -8.73 34.59 25.25
N THR A 85 -9.51 35.65 25.04
CA THR A 85 -10.84 35.55 24.44
C THR A 85 -11.02 36.48 23.25
N ARG A 86 -11.62 35.97 22.16
CA ARG A 86 -11.96 36.74 20.96
C ARG A 86 -10.80 37.53 20.36
N GLY A 87 -9.60 36.95 20.39
CA GLY A 87 -8.44 37.47 19.68
C GLY A 87 -8.53 37.19 18.18
N LEU A 88 -8.24 38.19 17.35
CA LEU A 88 -8.16 38.06 15.89
C LEU A 88 -6.77 38.42 15.39
N ALA A 89 -6.09 37.45 14.78
CA ALA A 89 -4.85 37.64 14.05
C ALA A 89 -5.07 37.46 12.54
N LEU A 90 -4.62 38.40 11.72
CA LEU A 90 -4.73 38.26 10.25
C LEU A 90 -3.84 37.14 9.69
N ASP A 91 -2.73 36.83 10.35
CA ASP A 91 -1.74 35.84 9.89
C ASP A 91 -1.72 34.61 10.81
N LYS A 92 -1.09 34.71 11.99
CA LYS A 92 -0.84 33.56 12.87
C LYS A 92 -0.90 33.90 14.34
N GLY A 93 -1.24 32.90 15.15
CA GLY A 93 -1.27 33.00 16.61
C GLY A 93 -2.36 33.95 17.08
N GLY A 94 -3.62 33.52 17.11
CA GLY A 94 -4.77 34.40 17.35
C GLY A 94 -4.56 35.35 18.51
N HIS A 95 -4.06 34.86 19.66
CA HIS A 95 -3.56 35.72 20.74
C HIS A 95 -2.05 35.71 20.90
N ILE A 96 -1.39 34.58 20.70
CA ILE A 96 0.02 34.42 21.07
C ILE A 96 0.83 33.99 19.85
N LEU A 97 1.86 34.75 19.56
CA LEU A 97 2.88 34.44 18.58
C LEU A 97 4.25 34.34 19.28
N ILE A 98 4.83 33.14 19.24
CA ILE A 98 6.16 32.84 19.77
C ILE A 98 7.13 32.71 18.58
N ASP A 99 8.26 33.40 18.65
CA ASP A 99 9.28 33.43 17.61
C ASP A 99 10.65 33.15 18.21
N ASN A 100 11.20 31.97 17.94
CA ASN A 100 12.51 31.51 18.45
C ASN A 100 12.65 31.59 19.98
N SER A 101 11.57 31.41 20.74
CA SER A 101 11.61 31.54 22.20
C SER A 101 10.83 30.43 22.89
N ASN A 102 11.07 30.22 24.18
CA ASN A 102 10.38 29.18 24.93
C ASN A 102 9.06 29.71 25.48
N LEU A 103 8.03 28.87 25.40
CA LEU A 103 6.76 29.08 26.09
C LEU A 103 6.56 27.98 27.13
N PHE A 104 6.45 28.38 28.39
CA PHE A 104 6.10 27.52 29.51
C PHE A 104 4.66 27.79 29.92
N ILE A 105 3.82 26.77 29.81
CA ILE A 105 2.46 26.84 30.30
C ILE A 105 2.44 26.07 31.62
N ASN A 106 2.37 26.82 32.72
CA ASN A 106 2.41 26.21 34.04
C ASN A 106 1.01 25.72 34.41
N GLU A 107 0.95 24.45 34.81
CA GLU A 107 -0.26 23.88 35.38
C GLU A 107 -0.56 24.60 36.68
N SER A 108 -1.82 25.01 36.81
CA SER A 108 -2.37 25.43 38.07
C SER A 108 -2.88 24.20 38.81
N LEU A 109 -2.72 24.16 40.14
CA LEU A 109 -3.33 23.12 40.99
C LEU A 109 -4.88 23.15 40.97
N LEU A 110 -5.47 24.20 40.40
CA LEU A 110 -6.91 24.30 40.13
C LEU A 110 -7.20 23.76 38.72
N GLU A 111 -8.35 23.10 38.57
CA GLU A 111 -8.77 22.21 37.45
C GLU A 111 -8.62 22.72 36.01
N TYR A 112 -8.23 23.98 35.77
CA TYR A 112 -8.01 24.51 34.43
C TYR A 112 -6.74 25.38 34.37
N GLY A 113 -5.92 25.15 33.34
CA GLY A 113 -4.71 25.93 33.02
C GLY A 113 -5.03 27.33 32.49
N ASN A 114 -4.44 27.72 31.36
CA ASN A 114 -4.88 28.93 30.66
C ASN A 114 -6.11 28.62 29.80
N ASN A 115 -6.90 29.65 29.49
CA ASN A 115 -8.11 29.52 28.69
C ASN A 115 -8.00 30.31 27.38
N PHE A 116 -8.27 29.65 26.26
CA PHE A 116 -8.26 30.20 24.91
C PHE A 116 -9.61 29.93 24.25
N THR A 117 -10.47 30.95 24.19
CA THR A 117 -11.82 30.78 23.61
C THR A 117 -12.13 31.75 22.49
N GLU A 118 -12.79 31.26 21.44
CA GLU A 118 -13.30 32.05 20.33
C GLU A 118 -12.21 32.86 19.60
N ASN A 119 -10.99 32.34 19.56
CA ASN A 119 -9.87 33.01 18.91
C ASN A 119 -9.75 32.62 17.44
N GLU A 120 -9.32 33.55 16.61
CA GLU A 120 -9.22 33.37 15.16
C GLU A 120 -7.84 33.79 14.64
N ALA A 121 -7.24 32.95 13.81
CA ALA A 121 -6.04 33.27 13.03
C ALA A 121 -6.28 33.02 11.54
N GLY A 122 -5.94 33.98 10.68
CA GLY A 122 -6.18 33.87 9.25
C GLY A 122 -5.48 32.69 8.56
N LYS A 123 -4.31 32.26 9.07
CA LYS A 123 -3.57 31.10 8.53
C LYS A 123 -3.38 29.99 9.55
N SER A 124 -2.79 30.26 10.72
CA SER A 124 -2.37 29.18 11.61
C SER A 124 -2.34 29.51 13.09
N GLY A 125 -2.69 28.52 13.92
CA GLY A 125 -2.64 28.63 15.38
C GLY A 125 -3.69 29.60 15.89
N GLY A 126 -4.96 29.20 15.88
CA GLY A 126 -6.08 30.09 16.23
C GLY A 126 -6.00 30.62 17.65
N GLY A 127 -5.40 29.91 18.60
CA GLY A 127 -4.98 30.48 19.89
C GLY A 127 -3.49 30.87 19.90
N ILE A 128 -2.63 29.88 19.63
CA ILE A 128 -1.17 30.00 19.77
C ILE A 128 -0.48 29.57 18.49
N PHE A 129 0.45 30.37 17.99
CA PHE A 129 1.44 29.91 17.03
C PHE A 129 2.82 29.98 17.66
N TYR A 130 3.63 28.96 17.49
CA TYR A 130 5.00 28.96 17.98
C TYR A 130 5.99 28.49 16.92
N ASP A 131 7.16 29.13 16.93
CA ASP A 131 8.28 28.80 16.07
C ASP A 131 9.43 28.17 16.88
N LEU A 132 10.14 27.24 16.25
CA LEU A 132 11.26 26.44 16.74
C LEU A 132 10.98 25.56 17.98
N TYR A 133 10.71 26.18 19.13
CA TYR A 133 10.62 25.51 20.43
C TYR A 133 9.18 25.12 20.75
N ARG A 134 8.93 23.81 20.87
CA ARG A 134 7.64 23.29 21.29
C ARG A 134 7.33 23.71 22.73
N PRO A 135 6.20 24.42 22.99
CA PRO A 135 5.78 24.78 24.33
C PRO A 135 5.59 23.55 25.24
N ILE A 136 5.93 23.71 26.51
CA ILE A 136 5.68 22.68 27.53
C ILE A 136 4.25 22.81 28.03
N ASN A 137 3.56 21.67 28.19
CA ASN A 137 2.16 21.55 28.65
C ASN A 137 1.13 22.29 27.77
N LEU A 138 1.36 22.32 26.46
CA LEU A 138 0.44 22.92 25.50
C LEU A 138 -0.96 22.30 25.56
N GLU A 139 -1.04 20.97 25.68
CA GLU A 139 -2.28 20.19 25.75
C GLU A 139 -3.10 20.44 27.03
N ASN A 140 -2.50 21.02 28.08
CA ASN A 140 -3.12 21.15 29.41
C ASN A 140 -3.86 22.49 29.60
N ASN A 141 -4.32 23.08 28.49
CA ASN A 141 -5.09 24.32 28.47
C ASN A 141 -6.51 24.06 27.99
N LEU A 142 -7.42 24.96 28.34
CA LEU A 142 -8.77 24.92 27.78
C LEU A 142 -8.77 25.65 26.44
N TYR A 143 -9.13 24.92 25.38
CA TYR A 143 -9.34 25.47 24.05
C TYR A 143 -10.79 25.28 23.64
N LEU A 144 -11.50 26.36 23.30
CA LEU A 144 -12.91 26.29 22.93
C LEU A 144 -13.21 27.21 21.74
N ASN A 145 -13.77 26.65 20.66
CA ASN A 145 -14.20 27.41 19.48
C ASN A 145 -13.11 28.30 18.86
N ASN A 146 -11.84 27.92 18.95
CA ASN A 146 -10.79 28.59 18.19
C ASN A 146 -10.82 28.13 16.72
N SER A 147 -10.33 28.98 15.82
CA SER A 147 -10.31 28.69 14.39
C SER A 147 -9.06 29.21 13.69
N ALA A 148 -8.54 28.41 12.76
CA ALA A 148 -7.52 28.81 11.80
C ALA A 148 -7.64 27.94 10.54
N GLN A 149 -6.98 28.32 9.44
CA GLN A 149 -6.87 27.42 8.29
C GLN A 149 -6.12 26.13 8.66
N TYR A 150 -5.12 26.26 9.53
CA TYR A 150 -4.26 25.18 10.01
C TYR A 150 -4.02 25.28 11.53
N GLY A 151 -4.32 24.22 12.28
CA GLY A 151 -4.15 24.18 13.74
C GLY A 151 -5.05 25.19 14.46
N ASN A 152 -6.31 24.80 14.69
CA ASN A 152 -7.32 25.67 15.28
C ASN A 152 -6.93 26.21 16.65
N ASP A 153 -6.32 25.38 17.49
CA ASP A 153 -5.96 25.76 18.85
C ASP A 153 -4.51 26.24 18.90
N PHE A 154 -3.62 25.41 18.39
CA PHE A 154 -2.21 25.73 18.26
C PHE A 154 -1.62 25.14 16.98
N ALA A 155 -0.53 25.76 16.50
CA ALA A 155 0.18 25.31 15.32
C ALA A 155 1.67 25.66 15.42
N SER A 156 2.49 24.87 14.71
CA SER A 156 3.90 25.17 14.49
C SER A 156 4.28 25.11 13.01
N TYR A 157 5.56 25.31 12.72
CA TYR A 157 6.15 25.26 11.39
C TYR A 157 6.36 23.81 10.91
N GLY A 158 6.64 23.64 9.61
CA GLY A 158 6.93 22.33 9.03
C GLY A 158 8.13 21.65 9.67
N TYR A 159 7.91 20.46 10.23
CA TYR A 159 8.90 19.75 11.03
C TYR A 159 9.29 18.39 10.43
N LYS A 160 8.36 17.63 9.85
CA LYS A 160 8.70 16.30 9.29
C LYS A 160 7.78 15.88 8.16
N LEU A 161 8.29 14.98 7.33
CA LEU A 161 7.48 14.28 6.33
C LEU A 161 6.89 12.99 6.93
N LYS A 162 5.67 12.61 6.52
CA LYS A 162 5.09 11.29 6.80
C LYS A 162 4.37 10.73 5.58
N ILE A 163 4.29 9.40 5.49
CA ILE A 163 3.44 8.70 4.52
C ILE A 163 1.98 8.83 4.96
N LEU A 164 1.10 9.22 4.04
CA LEU A 164 -0.34 9.39 4.30
C LEU A 164 -1.18 8.16 3.90
N ASN A 165 -0.62 7.27 3.08
CA ASN A 165 -1.30 6.06 2.66
C ASN A 165 -1.62 5.16 3.87
N GLN A 166 -2.89 4.76 3.99
CA GLN A 166 -3.32 3.79 5.01
C GLN A 166 -2.72 2.40 4.75
N ASP A 167 -2.70 2.00 3.48
CA ASP A 167 -2.10 0.75 3.03
C ASP A 167 -0.74 1.01 2.36
N THR A 168 0.32 0.47 2.96
CA THR A 168 1.70 0.54 2.45
C THR A 168 2.18 -0.79 1.87
N THR A 169 1.32 -1.81 1.77
CA THR A 169 1.68 -3.13 1.23
C THR A 169 2.16 -3.06 -0.22
N PHE A 170 1.70 -2.08 -1.00
CA PHE A 170 2.17 -1.85 -2.36
C PHE A 170 3.70 -1.59 -2.42
N LEU A 171 4.30 -0.98 -1.38
CA LEU A 171 5.75 -0.76 -1.30
C LEU A 171 6.52 -2.08 -1.18
N SER A 172 5.85 -3.17 -0.81
CA SER A 172 6.47 -4.49 -0.65
C SER A 172 6.39 -5.39 -1.88
N GLN A 173 5.65 -4.97 -2.92
CA GLN A 173 5.38 -5.75 -4.13
C GLN A 173 5.66 -4.95 -5.42
N LEU A 174 6.63 -4.03 -5.37
CA LEU A 174 6.97 -3.20 -6.52
C LEU A 174 7.60 -4.06 -7.64
N ILE A 175 7.36 -3.65 -8.89
CA ILE A 175 7.99 -4.23 -10.07
C ILE A 175 9.21 -3.40 -10.40
N SER A 176 10.40 -4.01 -10.46
CA SER A 176 11.58 -3.28 -10.91
C SER A 176 11.45 -2.90 -12.39
N GLY A 177 11.66 -1.62 -12.70
CA GLY A 177 11.38 -1.04 -14.02
C GLY A 177 9.94 -0.53 -14.17
N GLY A 178 9.10 -0.67 -13.14
CA GLY A 178 7.76 -0.10 -13.10
C GLY A 178 7.74 1.37 -12.69
N LEU A 179 6.70 2.09 -13.09
CA LEU A 179 6.41 3.45 -12.64
C LEU A 179 5.56 3.42 -11.37
N LEU A 180 5.87 4.28 -10.40
CA LEU A 180 4.98 4.57 -9.27
C LEU A 180 3.72 5.30 -9.76
N SER A 181 2.54 4.81 -9.39
CA SER A 181 1.27 5.48 -9.68
C SER A 181 0.98 6.59 -8.67
N SER A 182 0.29 7.64 -9.10
CA SER A 182 -0.08 8.81 -8.28
C SER A 182 -0.95 8.50 -7.06
N LYS A 183 -1.65 7.37 -7.07
CA LYS A 183 -2.44 6.89 -5.91
C LYS A 183 -1.59 6.07 -4.94
N SER A 184 -0.40 5.67 -5.35
CA SER A 184 0.43 4.73 -4.58
C SER A 184 1.13 5.44 -3.43
N LEU A 185 1.79 6.59 -3.64
CA LEU A 185 2.57 7.23 -2.57
C LEU A 185 2.21 8.71 -2.39
N GLN A 186 1.64 9.02 -1.23
CA GLN A 186 1.32 10.36 -0.77
C GLN A 186 2.14 10.69 0.47
N LEU A 187 2.83 11.82 0.44
CA LEU A 187 3.61 12.32 1.57
C LEU A 187 3.01 13.63 2.07
N GLY A 188 2.86 13.79 3.37
CA GLY A 188 2.38 15.02 4.00
C GLY A 188 3.49 15.74 4.76
N ILE A 189 3.42 17.07 4.82
CA ILE A 189 4.24 17.89 5.72
C ILE A 189 3.51 18.03 7.05
N PHE A 190 4.17 17.63 8.12
CA PHE A 190 3.66 17.66 9.48
C PHE A 190 4.49 18.59 10.34
N ASP A 191 3.83 19.23 11.29
CA ASP A 191 4.49 20.06 12.29
C ASP A 191 4.97 19.25 13.52
N GLN A 192 5.43 19.96 14.55
CA GLN A 192 5.95 19.36 15.78
C GLN A 192 4.89 18.59 16.58
N ASP A 193 3.61 18.95 16.43
CA ASP A 193 2.45 18.31 17.08
C ASP A 193 1.77 17.25 16.20
N GLN A 194 2.40 16.87 15.09
CA GLN A 194 1.85 15.87 14.16
C GLN A 194 0.57 16.31 13.45
N GLN A 195 0.37 17.62 13.28
CA GLN A 195 -0.72 18.17 12.49
C GLN A 195 -0.27 18.33 11.03
N LEU A 196 -1.18 18.07 10.07
CA LEU A 196 -0.91 18.22 8.64
C LEU A 196 -1.02 19.70 8.23
N ILE A 197 0.06 20.26 7.66
CA ILE A 197 0.10 21.66 7.21
C ILE A 197 -0.66 21.81 5.89
N ASN A 198 -1.97 22.04 5.97
CA ASN A 198 -2.86 22.11 4.80
C ASN A 198 -2.83 23.47 4.06
N THR A 199 -2.01 24.43 4.52
CA THR A 199 -1.86 25.78 3.96
C THR A 199 -0.79 25.86 2.88
N ASP A 200 0.12 24.89 2.83
CA ASP A 200 1.26 24.90 1.92
C ASP A 200 0.88 24.44 0.51
N ASN A 201 1.24 25.25 -0.50
CA ASN A 201 1.03 24.96 -1.91
C ASN A 201 2.27 25.26 -2.76
N LYS A 202 3.46 25.38 -2.14
CA LYS A 202 4.68 25.85 -2.83
C LYS A 202 5.91 25.01 -2.52
N SER A 203 5.92 24.27 -1.41
CA SER A 203 7.07 23.43 -1.08
C SER A 203 7.30 22.38 -2.14
N GLN A 204 8.56 21.98 -2.26
CA GLN A 204 9.04 21.03 -3.26
C GLN A 204 9.61 19.81 -2.58
N LEU A 205 9.17 18.63 -3.00
CA LEU A 205 9.71 17.34 -2.58
C LEU A 205 10.71 16.84 -3.60
N PHE A 206 11.90 16.49 -3.13
CA PHE A 206 12.94 15.80 -3.87
C PHE A 206 12.99 14.35 -3.44
N LEU A 207 12.91 13.45 -4.42
CA LEU A 207 13.02 12.01 -4.20
C LEU A 207 14.34 11.50 -4.79
N SER A 208 15.11 10.75 -3.99
CA SER A 208 16.37 10.17 -4.43
C SER A 208 16.54 8.73 -3.92
N SER A 209 17.52 8.02 -4.47
CA SER A 209 17.94 6.74 -3.90
C SER A 209 18.62 6.97 -2.54
N TYR A 210 18.43 6.03 -1.61
CA TYR A 210 19.19 5.93 -0.36
C TYR A 210 20.08 4.68 -0.31
N SER A 211 19.67 3.60 -0.97
CA SER A 211 20.40 2.34 -1.02
C SER A 211 21.25 2.22 -2.28
N ASP A 212 22.45 1.65 -2.13
CA ASP A 212 23.28 1.26 -3.26
C ASP A 212 22.55 0.23 -4.14
N GLY A 213 22.73 0.34 -5.46
CA GLY A 213 22.08 -0.55 -6.44
C GLY A 213 20.61 -0.24 -6.76
N LEU A 214 20.01 0.75 -6.09
CA LEU A 214 18.71 1.31 -6.50
C LEU A 214 18.92 2.56 -7.36
N SER A 215 18.30 2.58 -8.53
CA SER A 215 18.18 3.75 -9.41
C SER A 215 16.78 4.35 -9.30
N VAL A 216 16.73 5.67 -9.13
CA VAL A 216 15.50 6.49 -9.09
C VAL A 216 15.57 7.48 -10.25
N SER A 217 14.60 7.43 -11.16
CA SER A 217 14.55 8.27 -12.37
C SER A 217 13.11 8.64 -12.75
N GLY A 218 12.91 9.38 -13.84
CA GLY A 218 11.60 9.92 -14.21
C GLY A 218 11.32 11.25 -13.51
N ASN A 219 10.10 11.43 -12.98
CA ASN A 219 9.80 12.61 -12.18
C ASN A 219 10.28 12.42 -10.73
N THR A 220 11.18 13.27 -10.26
CA THR A 220 11.70 13.22 -8.88
C THR A 220 11.45 14.50 -8.09
N LEU A 221 10.75 15.47 -8.69
CA LEU A 221 10.41 16.76 -8.11
C LEU A 221 8.89 16.93 -8.07
N PHE A 222 8.34 17.17 -6.89
CA PHE A 222 6.89 17.31 -6.70
C PHE A 222 6.57 18.57 -5.92
N GLU A 223 5.53 19.30 -6.31
CA GLU A 223 5.04 20.46 -5.57
C GLU A 223 3.92 20.05 -4.62
N ALA A 224 3.91 20.64 -3.42
CA ALA A 224 2.87 20.40 -2.42
C ALA A 224 1.53 20.99 -2.90
N VAL A 225 0.44 20.28 -2.63
CA VAL A 225 -0.93 20.80 -2.74
C VAL A 225 -1.60 20.58 -1.40
N LYS A 226 -1.88 21.67 -0.67
CA LYS A 226 -2.35 21.64 0.72
C LYS A 226 -1.46 20.77 1.62
N GLY A 227 -0.14 20.94 1.50
CA GLY A 227 0.87 20.21 2.26
C GLY A 227 1.06 18.75 1.86
N ILE A 228 0.42 18.29 0.78
CA ILE A 228 0.49 16.91 0.31
C ILE A 228 1.25 16.84 -1.02
N PHE A 229 2.22 15.93 -1.08
CA PHE A 229 2.92 15.56 -2.30
C PHE A 229 2.33 14.28 -2.88
N TYR A 230 1.94 14.33 -4.16
CA TYR A 230 1.42 13.18 -4.91
C TYR A 230 2.53 12.61 -5.79
N VAL A 231 3.24 11.60 -5.28
CA VAL A 231 4.38 11.00 -5.98
C VAL A 231 3.88 10.12 -7.11
N LYS A 232 4.29 10.44 -8.34
CA LYS A 232 3.88 9.76 -9.57
C LYS A 232 4.98 9.78 -10.62
N ASP A 233 4.92 8.83 -11.55
CA ASP A 233 5.80 8.78 -12.71
C ASP A 233 7.29 8.67 -12.32
N VAL A 234 7.56 8.08 -11.14
CA VAL A 234 8.89 7.72 -10.67
C VAL A 234 9.21 6.33 -11.18
N LEU A 235 10.29 6.19 -11.94
CA LEU A 235 10.83 4.91 -12.37
C LEU A 235 11.84 4.42 -11.34
N LEU A 236 11.55 3.28 -10.72
CA LEU A 236 12.43 2.62 -9.76
C LEU A 236 13.02 1.36 -10.38
N VAL A 237 14.35 1.24 -10.35
CA VAL A 237 15.07 0.08 -10.90
C VAL A 237 16.05 -0.44 -9.86
N GLY A 238 15.92 -1.70 -9.48
CA GLY A 238 16.87 -2.40 -8.62
C GLY A 238 16.70 -3.90 -8.76
N GLN A 239 17.58 -4.67 -8.12
CA GLN A 239 17.52 -6.13 -8.23
C GLN A 239 16.17 -6.68 -7.74
N PRO A 240 15.48 -7.53 -8.51
CA PRO A 240 14.25 -8.19 -8.06
C PRO A 240 14.47 -9.00 -6.77
N SER A 241 13.40 -9.18 -5.98
CA SER A 241 13.41 -9.84 -4.66
C SER A 241 14.18 -9.12 -3.54
N SER A 242 14.91 -8.04 -3.85
CA SER A 242 15.69 -7.28 -2.88
C SER A 242 14.88 -6.17 -2.19
N LYS A 243 15.39 -5.73 -1.04
CA LYS A 243 14.87 -4.60 -0.27
C LYS A 243 15.76 -3.38 -0.51
N PHE A 244 15.15 -2.22 -0.69
CA PHE A 244 15.86 -0.96 -0.88
C PHE A 244 15.16 0.16 -0.09
N GLN A 245 15.80 1.31 -0.04
CA GLN A 245 15.27 2.51 0.56
C GLN A 245 15.40 3.69 -0.41
N ILE A 246 14.38 4.54 -0.41
CA ILE A 246 14.39 5.86 -1.06
C ILE A 246 14.37 6.94 0.01
N LYS A 247 14.94 8.08 -0.33
CA LYS A 247 15.02 9.26 0.53
C LYS A 247 14.14 10.35 -0.05
N ALA A 248 13.27 10.92 0.77
CA ALA A 248 12.42 12.04 0.43
C ALA A 248 12.79 13.27 1.27
N LEU A 249 12.94 14.43 0.63
CA LEU A 249 13.40 15.69 1.23
C LEU A 249 12.54 16.87 0.77
N THR A 250 12.26 17.83 1.65
CA THR A 250 11.56 19.08 1.30
C THR A 250 12.33 20.30 1.82
N PRO A 251 13.33 20.82 1.08
CA PRO A 251 14.25 21.84 1.59
C PRO A 251 13.60 23.20 1.85
N ASN A 252 12.44 23.47 1.24
CA ASN A 252 11.67 24.70 1.40
C ASN A 252 10.39 24.51 2.23
N GLY A 253 9.97 23.28 2.51
CA GLY A 253 8.84 22.99 3.40
C GLY A 253 9.23 22.74 4.85
N ILE A 254 10.49 22.38 5.11
CA ILE A 254 11.04 22.18 6.46
C ILE A 254 12.33 22.99 6.55
N ASP A 255 12.38 23.96 7.46
CA ASP A 255 13.59 24.78 7.67
C ASP A 255 14.62 24.02 8.52
N VAL A 256 15.32 23.09 7.87
CA VAL A 256 16.36 22.27 8.50
C VAL A 256 17.46 23.12 9.14
N LYS A 257 17.75 24.31 8.59
CA LYS A 257 18.82 25.18 9.13
C LYS A 257 18.43 25.71 10.49
N SER A 258 17.21 26.23 10.61
CA SER A 258 16.70 26.76 11.87
C SER A 258 16.50 25.65 12.91
N ILE A 259 16.03 24.47 12.50
CA ILE A 259 15.88 23.32 13.40
C ILE A 259 17.23 22.84 13.96
N LYS A 260 18.25 22.76 13.10
CA LYS A 260 19.58 22.32 13.51
C LYS A 260 20.30 23.22 14.50
N GLN A 261 19.84 24.45 14.68
CA GLN A 261 20.38 25.35 15.71
C GLN A 261 20.11 24.80 17.12
N PHE A 262 19.03 24.05 17.32
CA PHE A 262 18.68 23.47 18.63
C PHE A 262 18.71 21.94 18.66
N ASP A 263 18.50 21.27 17.53
CA ASP A 263 18.69 19.82 17.39
C ASP A 263 19.72 19.51 16.31
N GLN A 264 21.00 19.45 16.70
CA GLN A 264 22.12 19.22 15.79
C GLN A 264 22.00 17.92 14.99
N ASN A 265 21.29 16.92 15.53
CA ASN A 265 21.12 15.61 14.92
C ASN A 265 19.85 15.52 14.06
N PHE A 266 19.10 16.61 13.93
CA PHE A 266 17.87 16.62 13.19
C PHE A 266 18.07 16.28 11.71
N ASP A 267 17.30 15.31 11.22
CA ASP A 267 17.20 14.98 9.80
C ASP A 267 15.72 15.04 9.35
N SER A 268 15.44 15.98 8.45
CA SER A 268 14.11 16.11 7.82
C SER A 268 13.81 15.00 6.80
N ALA A 269 14.81 14.19 6.44
CA ALA A 269 14.66 13.15 5.45
C ALA A 269 13.71 12.05 5.92
N LEU A 270 12.74 11.73 5.07
CA LEU A 270 11.95 10.52 5.23
C LEU A 270 12.60 9.39 4.43
N ILE A 271 13.06 8.37 5.15
CA ILE A 271 13.57 7.13 4.55
C ILE A 271 12.42 6.14 4.41
N ILE A 272 12.08 5.80 3.17
CA ILE A 272 10.96 4.92 2.83
C ILE A 272 11.54 3.57 2.40
N SER A 273 11.19 2.51 3.11
CA SER A 273 11.60 1.15 2.76
C SER A 273 10.66 0.56 1.72
N LEU A 274 11.23 -0.06 0.69
CA LEU A 274 10.51 -0.73 -0.37
C LEU A 274 11.14 -2.09 -0.69
N ARG A 275 10.37 -2.97 -1.32
CA ARG A 275 10.80 -4.29 -1.77
C ARG A 275 10.30 -4.53 -3.18
N PHE A 276 11.20 -4.96 -4.05
CA PHE A 276 10.80 -5.47 -5.35
C PHE A 276 10.39 -6.93 -5.22
N ARG A 277 9.31 -7.32 -5.91
CA ARG A 277 8.99 -8.74 -6.09
C ARG A 277 9.97 -9.39 -7.07
N GLU A 278 9.98 -10.72 -7.08
CA GLU A 278 10.59 -11.48 -8.18
C GLU A 278 9.83 -11.27 -9.49
N CYS A 279 10.50 -11.49 -10.62
CA CYS A 279 9.81 -11.59 -11.90
C CYS A 279 8.95 -12.87 -11.92
N TYR A 280 7.80 -12.83 -12.58
CA TYR A 280 6.90 -13.98 -12.70
C TYR A 280 7.05 -14.70 -14.03
N PRO A 281 6.60 -15.97 -14.14
CA PRO A 281 6.45 -16.61 -15.44
C PRO A 281 5.65 -15.70 -16.39
N GLY A 282 6.22 -15.47 -17.57
CA GLY A 282 5.72 -14.51 -18.55
C GLY A 282 6.45 -13.18 -18.57
N GLU A 283 7.33 -12.96 -17.60
CA GLU A 283 8.29 -11.88 -17.59
C GLU A 283 9.71 -12.42 -17.86
N VAL A 284 10.61 -11.52 -18.23
CA VAL A 284 12.04 -11.79 -18.38
C VAL A 284 12.84 -10.73 -17.65
N LEU A 285 13.97 -11.16 -17.06
CA LEU A 285 14.87 -10.28 -16.33
C LEU A 285 15.92 -9.71 -17.29
N ILE A 286 15.84 -8.39 -17.54
CA ILE A 286 16.81 -7.67 -18.38
C ILE A 286 17.28 -6.44 -17.60
N GLU A 287 18.58 -6.32 -17.36
CA GLU A 287 19.18 -5.17 -16.64
C GLU A 287 18.47 -4.84 -15.31
N ASN A 288 18.22 -5.87 -14.50
CA ASN A 288 17.49 -5.78 -13.22
C ASN A 288 16.02 -5.34 -13.32
N LYS A 289 15.42 -5.28 -14.51
CA LYS A 289 14.01 -4.98 -14.70
C LYS A 289 13.23 -6.23 -15.09
N CYS A 290 11.99 -6.33 -14.61
CA CYS A 290 11.07 -7.37 -15.05
C CYS A 290 10.25 -6.84 -16.23
N PHE A 291 10.47 -7.40 -17.42
CA PHE A 291 9.72 -7.04 -18.62
C PHE A 291 8.70 -8.12 -18.95
N GLN A 292 7.43 -7.73 -19.05
CA GLN A 292 6.37 -8.63 -19.51
C GLN A 292 6.53 -8.92 -21.02
N CYS A 293 6.45 -10.20 -21.40
CA CYS A 293 6.49 -10.59 -22.80
C CYS A 293 5.29 -10.05 -23.57
N ILE A 294 5.55 -9.46 -24.72
CA ILE A 294 4.51 -8.91 -25.60
C ILE A 294 3.83 -10.03 -26.41
N LYS A 295 2.67 -9.71 -27.01
CA LYS A 295 1.96 -10.60 -27.92
C LYS A 295 2.87 -11.13 -29.04
N GLY A 296 2.75 -12.41 -29.35
CA GLY A 296 3.63 -13.12 -30.29
C GLY A 296 4.92 -13.67 -29.65
N THR A 297 5.17 -13.35 -28.38
CA THR A 297 6.28 -13.91 -27.59
C THR A 297 5.77 -14.48 -26.26
N TYR A 298 6.59 -15.28 -25.58
CA TYR A 298 6.24 -15.86 -24.28
C TYR A 298 7.48 -16.12 -23.41
N SER A 299 7.26 -16.31 -22.12
CA SER A 299 8.24 -16.87 -21.19
C SER A 299 7.54 -17.82 -20.20
N LEU A 300 8.03 -19.05 -20.06
CA LEU A 300 7.51 -20.02 -19.08
C LEU A 300 8.40 -20.16 -17.84
N SER A 301 9.62 -19.61 -17.88
CA SER A 301 10.58 -19.63 -16.78
C SER A 301 11.17 -18.24 -16.58
N VAL A 302 11.30 -17.85 -15.32
CA VAL A 302 11.88 -16.57 -14.88
C VAL A 302 13.38 -16.48 -15.15
N GLU A 303 14.04 -17.61 -15.38
CA GLU A 303 15.47 -17.69 -15.73
C GLU A 303 15.74 -17.24 -17.17
N ASN A 304 14.71 -17.18 -18.02
CA ASN A 304 14.89 -16.71 -19.39
C ASN A 304 15.23 -15.22 -19.38
N GLN A 305 16.33 -14.86 -20.06
CA GLN A 305 16.74 -13.46 -20.25
C GLN A 305 16.02 -12.79 -21.43
N THR A 306 15.34 -13.55 -22.28
CA THR A 306 14.64 -13.04 -23.46
C THR A 306 13.31 -13.75 -23.67
N CYS A 307 12.31 -13.00 -24.15
CA CYS A 307 11.02 -13.56 -24.52
C CYS A 307 11.19 -14.39 -25.80
N LYS A 308 10.72 -15.63 -25.79
CA LYS A 308 10.86 -16.55 -26.93
C LYS A 308 9.75 -16.28 -27.95
N PRO A 309 10.04 -16.35 -29.26
CA PRO A 309 9.01 -16.22 -30.28
C PRO A 309 8.01 -17.37 -30.17
N CYS A 310 6.75 -17.11 -30.50
CA CYS A 310 5.72 -18.13 -30.38
C CYS A 310 5.99 -19.34 -31.30
N PRO A 311 5.97 -20.58 -30.79
CA PRO A 311 6.15 -21.78 -31.60
C PRO A 311 5.00 -21.97 -32.60
N VAL A 312 5.25 -22.76 -33.65
CA VAL A 312 4.21 -23.14 -34.61
C VAL A 312 3.10 -23.93 -33.89
N HIS A 313 1.85 -23.71 -34.31
CA HIS A 313 0.66 -24.32 -33.70
C HIS A 313 0.36 -23.87 -32.27
N ILE A 314 1.00 -22.79 -31.83
CA ILE A 314 0.71 -22.08 -30.58
C ILE A 314 0.48 -20.62 -30.91
N LYS A 315 -0.53 -20.03 -30.26
CA LYS A 315 -0.78 -18.59 -30.23
C LYS A 315 -0.37 -18.04 -28.86
N CYS A 316 0.50 -17.04 -28.86
CA CYS A 316 0.99 -16.40 -27.65
C CYS A 316 0.37 -15.01 -27.53
N ASP A 317 -0.49 -14.81 -26.53
CA ASP A 317 -1.13 -13.52 -26.30
C ASP A 317 -0.24 -12.55 -25.46
N GLY A 318 0.94 -13.01 -25.06
CA GLY A 318 1.91 -12.30 -24.21
C GLY A 318 2.05 -12.96 -22.84
N GLY A 319 3.02 -12.53 -22.06
CA GLY A 319 3.30 -13.11 -20.75
C GLY A 319 3.65 -14.60 -20.84
N ASN A 320 3.00 -15.40 -19.99
CA ASN A 320 3.02 -16.87 -20.02
C ASN A 320 1.78 -17.46 -20.73
N LEU A 321 0.89 -16.61 -21.24
CA LEU A 321 -0.36 -17.03 -21.84
C LEU A 321 -0.12 -17.58 -23.24
N THR A 322 -0.26 -18.89 -23.34
CA THR A 322 -0.07 -19.67 -24.56
C THR A 322 -1.34 -20.48 -24.83
N LEU A 323 -1.84 -20.40 -26.05
CA LEU A 323 -3.03 -21.10 -26.53
C LEU A 323 -2.60 -22.04 -27.65
N VAL A 324 -3.13 -23.25 -27.69
CA VAL A 324 -2.79 -24.23 -28.73
C VAL A 324 -3.78 -24.09 -29.87
N ASP A 325 -3.32 -24.19 -31.11
CA ASP A 325 -4.18 -24.13 -32.29
C ASP A 325 -5.13 -25.34 -32.36
N ASN A 326 -6.21 -25.20 -33.14
CA ASN A 326 -7.17 -26.29 -33.36
C ASN A 326 -6.46 -27.53 -33.91
N ASN A 327 -6.88 -28.71 -33.44
CA ASN A 327 -6.28 -30.02 -33.78
C ASN A 327 -4.86 -30.27 -33.23
N PHE A 328 -4.43 -29.47 -32.26
CA PHE A 328 -3.23 -29.75 -31.47
C PHE A 328 -3.58 -29.79 -29.97
N TRP A 329 -2.72 -30.43 -29.19
CA TRP A 329 -2.82 -30.46 -27.73
C TRP A 329 -1.43 -30.44 -27.09
N ARG A 330 -1.40 -30.11 -25.80
CA ARG A 330 -0.21 -30.18 -24.97
C ARG A 330 -0.54 -30.76 -23.61
N SER A 331 0.44 -31.42 -23.01
CA SER A 331 0.27 -32.08 -21.71
C SER A 331 0.10 -31.10 -20.54
N SER A 332 0.64 -29.88 -20.64
CA SER A 332 0.58 -28.87 -19.57
C SER A 332 0.68 -27.45 -20.13
N THR A 333 0.19 -26.45 -19.39
CA THR A 333 0.36 -25.03 -19.70
C THR A 333 1.80 -24.55 -19.57
N ASN A 334 2.64 -25.29 -18.86
CA ASN A 334 4.05 -24.99 -18.64
C ASN A 334 4.99 -25.64 -19.66
N THR A 335 4.44 -26.23 -20.73
CA THR A 335 5.21 -26.75 -21.85
C THR A 335 4.78 -26.13 -23.18
N ILE A 336 5.76 -26.01 -24.08
CA ILE A 336 5.59 -25.62 -25.48
C ILE A 336 5.55 -26.83 -26.43
N GLN A 337 5.71 -28.04 -25.91
CA GLN A 337 5.61 -29.24 -26.72
C GLN A 337 4.15 -29.47 -27.06
N VAL A 338 3.83 -29.28 -28.34
CA VAL A 338 2.52 -29.53 -28.91
C VAL A 338 2.54 -30.79 -29.76
N TYR A 339 1.46 -31.55 -29.66
CA TYR A 339 1.24 -32.79 -30.38
C TYR A 339 -0.01 -32.64 -31.23
N GLN A 340 0.05 -33.14 -32.47
CA GLN A 340 -1.14 -33.21 -33.32
C GLN A 340 -2.15 -34.20 -32.71
N CYS A 341 -3.43 -33.86 -32.79
CA CYS A 341 -4.50 -34.73 -32.32
C CYS A 341 -4.58 -36.01 -33.17
N PRO A 342 -4.79 -37.19 -32.55
CA PRO A 342 -4.95 -38.44 -33.30
C PRO A 342 -6.13 -38.43 -34.28
N LYS A 343 -7.14 -37.60 -34.01
CA LYS A 343 -8.31 -37.36 -34.86
C LYS A 343 -8.66 -35.87 -34.78
N VAL A 344 -9.14 -35.30 -35.89
CA VAL A 344 -9.64 -33.92 -35.97
C VAL A 344 -10.78 -33.75 -34.97
N ASP A 345 -10.80 -32.61 -34.26
CA ASP A 345 -11.79 -32.24 -33.24
C ASP A 345 -11.85 -33.10 -31.96
N VAL A 346 -10.86 -33.98 -31.73
CA VAL A 346 -10.86 -34.86 -30.54
C VAL A 346 -10.14 -34.26 -29.33
N CYS A 347 -9.23 -33.32 -29.52
CA CYS A 347 -8.51 -32.72 -28.37
C CYS A 347 -9.37 -31.69 -27.63
N LEU A 348 -9.64 -31.98 -26.36
CA LEU A 348 -10.48 -31.19 -25.46
C LEU A 348 -9.92 -29.81 -25.06
N GLN A 349 -8.68 -29.48 -25.42
CA GLN A 349 -8.03 -28.28 -24.90
C GLN A 349 -8.64 -26.97 -25.43
N PHE A 350 -9.26 -27.00 -26.62
CA PHE A 350 -9.97 -25.86 -27.20
C PHE A 350 -11.27 -25.52 -26.43
N LEU A 351 -12.00 -26.53 -25.96
CA LEU A 351 -13.27 -26.35 -25.25
C LEU A 351 -13.09 -25.70 -23.87
N ILE A 352 -11.99 -25.99 -23.17
CA ILE A 352 -11.75 -25.47 -21.82
C ILE A 352 -11.52 -23.95 -21.85
N GLN A 353 -10.84 -23.43 -22.88
CA GLN A 353 -10.48 -22.00 -22.94
C GLN A 353 -11.63 -21.08 -23.36
N ILE A 354 -12.58 -21.58 -24.14
CA ILE A 354 -13.81 -20.84 -24.48
C ILE A 354 -14.65 -20.64 -23.22
N ILE A 355 -14.78 -21.69 -22.41
CA ILE A 355 -15.59 -21.65 -21.19
C ILE A 355 -15.04 -20.65 -20.15
N PHE A 356 -13.71 -20.49 -20.04
CA PHE A 356 -13.11 -19.51 -19.13
C PHE A 356 -13.13 -18.06 -19.65
N LYS A 357 -13.43 -17.83 -20.93
CA LYS A 357 -13.52 -16.47 -21.49
C LYS A 357 -14.90 -15.84 -21.36
N GLU A 358 -15.96 -16.63 -21.10
CA GLU A 358 -17.33 -16.13 -21.17
C GLU A 358 -18.08 -15.94 -19.84
N GLU A 359 -17.73 -16.49 -18.66
CA GLU A 359 -18.53 -16.18 -17.44
C GLU A 359 -17.93 -16.51 -16.05
N ASP A 360 -18.24 -15.65 -15.07
CA ASP A 360 -17.91 -15.64 -13.62
C ASP A 360 -18.50 -16.81 -12.79
N ASN A 361 -18.82 -17.99 -13.36
CA ASN A 361 -19.55 -19.04 -12.63
C ASN A 361 -18.89 -20.42 -12.68
N ILE A 362 -17.83 -20.57 -11.88
CA ILE A 362 -16.91 -21.73 -11.80
C ILE A 362 -17.60 -23.07 -11.43
N GLN A 363 -18.76 -23.06 -10.79
CA GLN A 363 -19.43 -24.27 -10.28
C GLN A 363 -20.15 -25.08 -11.37
N ASN A 364 -20.82 -24.41 -12.32
CA ASN A 364 -21.59 -25.10 -13.38
C ASN A 364 -20.68 -25.69 -14.46
N VAL A 365 -19.61 -24.99 -14.81
CA VAL A 365 -18.56 -25.44 -15.75
C VAL A 365 -17.95 -26.78 -15.33
N ARG A 366 -17.73 -26.98 -14.02
CA ARG A 366 -17.17 -28.23 -13.48
C ARG A 366 -18.11 -29.43 -13.66
N LYS A 367 -19.42 -29.21 -13.67
CA LYS A 367 -20.42 -30.26 -13.84
C LYS A 367 -20.51 -30.68 -15.31
N ASP A 368 -20.56 -29.71 -16.22
CA ASP A 368 -20.64 -29.97 -17.66
C ASP A 368 -19.35 -30.59 -18.23
N MET A 369 -18.18 -30.22 -17.69
CA MET A 369 -16.93 -30.90 -18.02
C MET A 369 -16.90 -32.37 -17.59
N LYS A 370 -17.47 -32.70 -16.42
CA LYS A 370 -17.53 -34.09 -15.94
C LYS A 370 -18.44 -34.94 -16.82
N GLU A 371 -19.58 -34.41 -17.22
CA GLU A 371 -20.57 -35.14 -18.04
C GLU A 371 -20.06 -35.32 -19.49
N ASN A 372 -19.45 -34.30 -20.09
CA ASN A 372 -18.92 -34.40 -21.46
C ASN A 372 -17.64 -35.26 -21.58
N CYS A 373 -16.75 -35.23 -20.58
CA CYS A 373 -15.58 -36.12 -20.57
C CYS A 373 -15.99 -37.60 -20.42
N ALA A 374 -17.00 -37.89 -19.59
CA ALA A 374 -17.50 -39.25 -19.42
C ALA A 374 -18.10 -39.80 -20.74
N LEU A 375 -18.86 -38.98 -21.46
CA LEU A 375 -19.48 -39.34 -22.75
C LEU A 375 -18.45 -39.62 -23.84
N ASN A 376 -17.38 -38.82 -23.94
CA ASN A 376 -16.34 -39.02 -24.96
C ASN A 376 -15.48 -40.25 -24.68
N VAL A 377 -15.16 -40.54 -23.41
CA VAL A 377 -14.43 -41.78 -23.04
C VAL A 377 -15.27 -43.02 -23.39
N LEU A 378 -16.58 -43.00 -23.10
CA LEU A 378 -17.50 -44.08 -23.44
C LEU A 378 -17.61 -44.33 -24.95
N LYS A 379 -17.65 -43.25 -25.74
CA LYS A 379 -17.72 -43.36 -27.21
C LYS A 379 -16.46 -43.99 -27.80
N ILE A 380 -15.27 -43.59 -27.32
CA ILE A 380 -13.99 -44.17 -27.76
C ILE A 380 -13.88 -45.64 -27.35
N GLN A 381 -14.30 -45.99 -26.14
CA GLN A 381 -14.34 -47.40 -25.71
C GLN A 381 -15.29 -48.25 -26.56
N MET A 382 -16.46 -47.73 -26.92
CA MET A 382 -17.39 -48.43 -27.82
C MET A 382 -16.82 -48.62 -29.24
N GLU A 383 -16.12 -47.62 -29.79
CA GLU A 383 -15.45 -47.76 -31.09
C GLU A 383 -14.36 -48.84 -31.06
N ASN A 384 -13.57 -48.91 -29.99
CA ASN A 384 -12.54 -49.94 -29.82
C ASN A 384 -13.14 -51.35 -29.69
N ILE A 385 -14.19 -51.50 -28.89
CA ILE A 385 -14.91 -52.79 -28.73
C ILE A 385 -15.53 -53.23 -30.07
N MET A 386 -16.07 -52.29 -30.86
CA MET A 386 -16.59 -52.61 -32.18
C MET A 386 -15.50 -53.06 -33.16
N GLN A 387 -14.31 -52.45 -33.11
CA GLN A 387 -13.17 -52.88 -33.93
C GLN A 387 -12.66 -54.26 -33.53
N GLU A 388 -12.59 -54.57 -32.23
CA GLU A 388 -12.24 -55.91 -31.73
C GLU A 388 -13.28 -56.97 -32.11
N ALA A 389 -14.57 -56.61 -32.12
CA ALA A 389 -15.63 -57.51 -32.58
C ALA A 389 -15.55 -57.78 -34.10
N LEU A 390 -15.17 -56.79 -34.89
CA LEU A 390 -14.97 -56.92 -36.34
C LEU A 390 -13.75 -57.78 -36.68
N THR A 391 -12.66 -57.68 -35.93
CA THR A 391 -11.49 -58.55 -36.10
C THR A 391 -11.79 -59.99 -35.69
N HIS A 392 -12.52 -60.22 -34.60
CA HIS A 392 -12.95 -61.57 -34.21
C HIS A 392 -13.89 -62.26 -35.20
N LYS A 393 -14.74 -61.50 -35.91
CA LYS A 393 -15.62 -62.05 -36.95
C LYS A 393 -14.83 -62.55 -38.17
N LYS A 394 -13.79 -61.82 -38.58
CA LYS A 394 -12.89 -62.23 -39.68
C LYS A 394 -12.08 -63.48 -39.35
N THR A 395 -11.76 -63.74 -38.08
CA THR A 395 -11.02 -64.94 -37.68
C THR A 395 -11.91 -66.19 -37.66
N LYS A 396 -13.22 -66.06 -37.38
CA LYS A 396 -14.17 -67.18 -37.38
C LYS A 396 -14.56 -67.66 -38.79
N GLU A 397 -14.53 -66.79 -39.79
CA GLU A 397 -14.84 -67.16 -41.19
C GLU A 397 -13.69 -67.93 -41.88
N LYS A 398 -12.48 -67.97 -41.29
CA LYS A 398 -11.34 -68.73 -41.83
C LYS A 398 -11.19 -70.17 -41.30
N GLN A 399 -12.05 -70.64 -40.38
CA GLN A 399 -11.93 -71.97 -39.74
C GLN A 399 -13.01 -73.00 -40.13
N SER A 400 -13.80 -72.75 -41.19
CA SER A 400 -14.82 -73.69 -41.67
C SER A 400 -14.50 -74.26 -43.06
N SER A 401 -13.39 -75.01 -43.18
CA SER A 401 -13.21 -75.98 -44.28
C SER A 401 -12.03 -76.93 -44.02
N ASN A 402 -12.26 -78.05 -43.33
CA ASN A 402 -11.76 -79.37 -43.75
C ASN A 402 -12.28 -80.54 -42.88
N PRO A 403 -12.60 -81.72 -43.46
CA PRO A 403 -13.09 -82.90 -42.73
C PRO A 403 -12.02 -84.01 -42.51
N PHE A 404 -12.24 -84.81 -41.46
CA PHE A 404 -11.89 -86.23 -41.24
C PHE A 404 -10.43 -86.73 -41.33
N VAL A 405 -9.93 -87.33 -40.23
CA VAL A 405 -9.36 -88.71 -40.13
C VAL A 405 -9.43 -89.19 -38.65
N GLU A 406 -9.63 -90.49 -38.48
CA GLU A 406 -9.95 -91.33 -37.31
C GLU A 406 -8.81 -91.58 -36.28
N ASN A 407 -9.17 -91.64 -34.98
CA ASN A 407 -8.87 -92.59 -33.85
C ASN A 407 -7.58 -93.49 -33.82
N PRO A 408 -7.15 -94.16 -32.70
CA PRO A 408 -7.66 -94.18 -31.30
C PRO A 408 -6.64 -94.40 -30.11
N TYR A 409 -7.17 -94.45 -28.88
CA TYR A 409 -6.75 -95.09 -27.60
C TYR A 409 -5.44 -94.77 -26.86
N LYS A 410 -5.56 -94.32 -25.59
CA LYS A 410 -4.97 -95.04 -24.43
C LYS A 410 -5.59 -94.67 -23.08
N LEU A 411 -5.63 -95.68 -22.21
CA LEU A 411 -6.40 -95.85 -20.97
C LEU A 411 -5.79 -95.20 -19.71
N LEU A 412 -6.73 -94.77 -18.84
CA LEU A 412 -6.84 -94.68 -17.36
C LEU A 412 -5.97 -95.66 -16.51
N PRO A 413 -5.81 -95.49 -15.17
CA PRO A 413 -6.85 -95.15 -14.15
C PRO A 413 -6.37 -94.20 -13.03
N GLY A 414 -7.16 -93.70 -12.07
CA GLY A 414 -8.54 -93.89 -11.60
C GLY A 414 -8.60 -93.30 -10.18
N ILE A 415 -9.78 -92.96 -9.67
CA ILE A 415 -10.21 -93.03 -8.24
C ILE A 415 -11.63 -92.45 -8.11
N ASN A 416 -12.49 -93.23 -7.44
CA ASN A 416 -13.86 -92.97 -6.97
C ASN A 416 -13.89 -91.81 -5.93
N ASP A 417 -14.98 -91.08 -5.65
CA ASP A 417 -16.30 -91.56 -5.21
C ASP A 417 -17.34 -90.43 -5.27
N GLY A 418 -18.62 -90.82 -5.43
CA GLY A 418 -19.81 -89.95 -5.36
C GLY A 418 -20.11 -89.41 -3.95
N LYS A 419 -20.96 -88.40 -3.71
CA LYS A 419 -22.39 -88.33 -4.03
C LYS A 419 -22.99 -86.95 -3.66
N ARG A 420 -24.09 -86.62 -4.36
CA ARG A 420 -25.30 -85.83 -3.97
C ARG A 420 -25.24 -84.29 -3.93
N VAL A 421 -25.70 -83.72 -5.05
CA VAL A 421 -26.80 -82.73 -5.22
C VAL A 421 -27.29 -82.01 -3.95
N LEU A 422 -27.09 -80.69 -3.93
CA LEU A 422 -28.03 -79.73 -3.35
C LEU A 422 -27.89 -78.38 -4.06
N VAL A 423 -29.01 -77.95 -4.67
CA VAL A 423 -29.20 -76.68 -5.37
C VAL A 423 -29.02 -75.51 -4.41
N LYS A 424 -28.12 -74.57 -4.73
CA LYS A 424 -28.17 -73.17 -4.24
C LYS A 424 -27.61 -72.23 -5.30
N LEU A 425 -28.49 -71.37 -5.82
CA LEU A 425 -28.13 -70.16 -6.55
C LEU A 425 -27.26 -69.26 -5.67
N ALA A 426 -26.12 -68.81 -6.18
CA ALA A 426 -25.38 -67.68 -5.63
C ALA A 426 -24.70 -66.91 -6.77
N LEU A 427 -25.27 -65.74 -7.09
CA LEU A 427 -24.62 -64.67 -7.86
C LEU A 427 -23.40 -64.19 -7.08
N LYS A 428 -22.21 -64.29 -7.67
CA LYS A 428 -20.96 -63.77 -7.12
C LYS A 428 -20.51 -62.58 -7.97
N SER A 429 -20.85 -61.38 -7.51
CA SER A 429 -20.33 -60.10 -7.99
C SER A 429 -18.85 -59.97 -7.60
N PHE A 430 -17.98 -59.77 -8.59
CA PHE A 430 -16.55 -59.50 -8.39
C PHE A 430 -16.32 -58.00 -8.14
N ASN A 431 -15.58 -57.69 -7.07
CA ASN A 431 -15.26 -56.35 -6.58
C ASN A 431 -14.20 -55.66 -7.48
N PHE A 432 -14.56 -54.55 -8.13
CA PHE A 432 -13.65 -53.70 -8.91
C PHE A 432 -13.35 -52.33 -8.25
N SER A 433 -13.93 -52.03 -7.06
CA SER A 433 -13.86 -50.66 -6.50
C SER A 433 -12.65 -50.33 -5.63
N ARG A 434 -11.78 -51.30 -5.30
CA ARG A 434 -10.62 -51.03 -4.41
C ARG A 434 -9.33 -50.60 -5.11
N VAL A 435 -9.17 -50.87 -6.41
CA VAL A 435 -7.96 -50.46 -7.16
C VAL A 435 -8.06 -49.00 -7.63
N LEU A 436 -9.28 -48.51 -7.90
CA LEU A 436 -9.53 -47.12 -8.29
C LEU A 436 -9.32 -46.13 -7.13
N PHE A 437 -9.57 -46.52 -5.87
CA PHE A 437 -9.41 -45.62 -4.74
C PHE A 437 -7.94 -45.32 -4.40
N TYR A 438 -7.01 -46.22 -4.75
CA TYR A 438 -5.57 -46.05 -4.46
C TYR A 438 -4.83 -45.21 -5.51
N TRP A 439 -5.34 -45.12 -6.73
CA TRP A 439 -4.85 -44.18 -7.76
C TRP A 439 -5.49 -42.79 -7.62
N TRP A 440 -6.65 -42.69 -6.97
CA TRP A 440 -7.42 -41.46 -6.84
C TRP A 440 -6.87 -40.51 -5.76
N THR A 441 -6.27 -41.03 -4.70
CA THR A 441 -5.65 -40.20 -3.65
C THR A 441 -4.28 -39.64 -4.07
N ARG A 442 -3.52 -40.34 -4.92
CA ARG A 442 -2.20 -39.86 -5.37
C ARG A 442 -2.25 -38.76 -6.43
N PHE A 443 -3.37 -38.61 -7.14
CA PHE A 443 -3.56 -37.55 -8.14
C PHE A 443 -3.98 -36.20 -7.52
N PHE A 444 -4.35 -36.18 -6.24
CA PHE A 444 -4.84 -34.98 -5.55
C PHE A 444 -3.81 -34.28 -4.65
N GLU A 445 -2.69 -34.92 -4.32
CA GLU A 445 -1.60 -34.25 -3.59
C GLU A 445 -0.74 -33.33 -4.48
N ASP A 446 -0.75 -33.52 -5.80
CA ASP A 446 -0.01 -32.67 -6.76
C ASP A 446 -0.80 -31.42 -7.23
N LEU A 447 -2.04 -31.20 -6.74
CA LEU A 447 -2.88 -30.06 -7.14
C LEU A 447 -3.17 -29.06 -6.02
N ILE A 448 -2.51 -29.21 -4.86
CA ILE A 448 -2.46 -28.20 -3.80
C ILE A 448 -0.99 -27.93 -3.50
N ILE A 449 -0.35 -27.11 -4.34
CA ILE A 449 0.72 -26.14 -4.06
C ILE A 449 0.74 -25.16 -5.24
#